data_AF-A0A382EMK4-F1
#
_entry.id   AF-A0A382EMK4-F1
#
_cell.length_a   1.000
_cell.length_b   1.000
_cell.length_c   1.000
_cell.angle_alpha   90.00
_cell.angle_beta   90.00
_cell.angle_gamma   90.00
#
_symmetry.space_group_name_H-M   'P 1'
#
loop_
_entity.id
_entity.type
_entity.pdbx_description
1 polymer ?
#
loop_
_entity_poly.entity_id
_entity_poly.type
_entity_poly.pdbx_seq_one_letter_code
_entity_poly.pdbx_strand_id
1 'polypeptide(L)'
;MGEVVYYGSMLVKQKKKHLLLSTSNDGVVVIAEVEREAEEQKKKKPVWLREYYISEDCLQANLDRGRFTDVSRKLNYDGRIFALTKDL
;
A
#
# COMPACT_ATOMS: atom_id res chain seq x y z
N MET A 1 12.60 21.16 -1.90
CA MET A 1 14.04 21.06 -2.23
C MET A 1 14.57 19.88 -1.45
N GLY A 2 14.93 18.78 -2.12
CA GLY A 2 15.56 17.62 -1.49
C GLY A 2 17.01 17.54 -1.95
N GLU A 3 17.94 17.31 -1.02
CA GLU A 3 19.36 17.12 -1.31
C GLU A 3 19.60 15.82 -2.08
N VAL A 4 20.54 15.87 -3.03
CA VAL A 4 21.01 14.74 -3.83
C VAL A 4 22.43 14.41 -3.38
N VAL A 5 22.63 13.24 -2.79
CA VAL A 5 23.95 12.70 -2.44
C VAL A 5 24.37 11.68 -3.50
N TYR A 6 25.53 11.90 -4.14
CA TYR A 6 26.05 11.06 -5.23
C TYR A 6 27.01 9.99 -4.68
N TYR A 7 26.64 8.71 -4.83
CA TYR A 7 27.57 7.58 -4.80
C TYR A 7 27.49 6.87 -6.16
N GLY A 8 28.62 6.40 -6.67
CA GLY A 8 28.86 5.90 -8.03
C GLY A 8 27.66 5.33 -8.80
N SER A 9 27.37 5.95 -9.96
CA SER A 9 26.70 5.38 -11.14
C SER A 9 25.63 4.28 -10.93
N MET A 10 24.71 4.47 -10.01
CA MET A 10 23.41 3.79 -10.03
C MET A 10 22.40 4.78 -9.45
N LEU A 11 21.62 5.42 -10.32
CA LEU A 11 20.44 6.18 -9.90
C LEU A 11 19.43 5.18 -9.33
N VAL A 12 19.59 4.80 -8.07
CA VAL A 12 18.53 4.15 -7.32
C VAL A 12 17.51 5.24 -7.03
N LYS A 13 16.64 5.52 -8.00
CA LYS A 13 15.38 6.22 -7.70
C LYS A 13 14.71 5.38 -6.63
N GLN A 14 14.72 5.84 -5.38
CA GLN A 14 13.87 5.25 -4.35
C GLN A 14 12.44 5.35 -4.88
N LYS A 15 11.90 4.21 -5.32
CA LYS A 15 10.54 4.16 -5.81
C LYS A 15 9.63 4.52 -4.65
N LYS A 16 8.87 5.60 -4.82
CA LYS A 16 7.99 6.11 -3.78
C LYS A 16 6.88 5.08 -3.56
N LYS A 17 6.92 4.36 -2.44
CA LYS A 17 5.84 3.48 -2.02
C LYS A 17 4.64 4.33 -1.59
N HIS A 18 3.44 3.87 -1.91
CA HIS A 18 2.18 4.51 -1.59
C HIS A 18 1.26 3.53 -0.89
N LEU A 19 0.41 4.00 0.02
CA LEU A 19 -0.62 3.17 0.64
C LEU A 19 -1.87 3.14 -0.23
N LEU A 20 -2.30 1.95 -0.61
CA LEU A 20 -3.49 1.71 -1.41
C LEU A 20 -4.52 0.96 -0.58
N LEU A 21 -5.64 1.61 -0.30
CA LEU A 21 -6.85 0.99 0.20
C LEU A 21 -7.59 0.34 -0.97
N SER A 22 -7.77 -0.97 -0.91
CA SER A 22 -8.45 -1.76 -1.93
C SER A 22 -9.23 -2.89 -1.30
N THR A 23 -9.95 -3.63 -2.13
CA THR A 23 -10.65 -4.86 -1.75
C THR A 23 -9.94 -6.02 -2.43
N SER A 24 -9.59 -7.05 -1.68
CA SER A 24 -9.03 -8.27 -2.22
C SER A 24 -10.09 -9.08 -2.99
N ASN A 25 -9.66 -10.10 -3.72
CA ASN A 25 -10.57 -10.90 -4.56
C ASN A 25 -11.62 -11.68 -3.75
N ASP A 26 -11.32 -11.99 -2.49
CA ASP A 26 -12.20 -12.63 -1.52
C ASP A 26 -13.08 -11.64 -0.73
N GLY A 27 -13.03 -10.34 -1.07
CA GLY A 27 -13.90 -9.32 -0.48
C GLY A 27 -13.37 -8.66 0.78
N VAL A 28 -12.15 -9.00 1.22
CA VAL A 28 -11.52 -8.41 2.41
C VAL A 28 -11.00 -7.01 2.11
N VAL A 29 -11.26 -6.06 3.00
CA VAL A 29 -10.73 -4.70 2.86
C VAL A 29 -9.28 -4.67 3.33
N VAL A 30 -8.38 -4.21 2.46
CA VAL A 30 -6.93 -4.19 2.72
C VAL A 30 -6.30 -2.84 2.41
N ILE A 31 -5.26 -2.51 3.15
CA ILE A 31 -4.32 -1.42 2.86
C ILE A 31 -2.98 -2.06 2.54
N ALA A 32 -2.46 -1.83 1.34
CA ALA A 32 -1.17 -2.36 0.90
C ALA A 32 -0.21 -1.24 0.51
N GLU A 33 1.08 -1.39 0.83
CA GLU A 33 2.13 -0.56 0.27
C GLU A 33 2.46 -0.98 -1.15
N VAL A 34 2.15 -0.13 -2.12
CA VAL A 34 2.32 -0.41 -3.55
C VAL A 34 3.24 0.60 -4.22
N GLU A 35 3.86 0.18 -5.32
CA GLU A 35 4.44 1.10 -6.29
C GLU A 35 3.33 1.64 -7.19
N ARG A 36 3.03 2.95 -7.08
CA ARG A 36 1.91 3.57 -7.79
C ARG A 36 2.00 3.42 -9.30
N GLU A 37 3.18 3.63 -9.88
CA GLU A 37 3.41 3.52 -11.33
C GLU A 37 3.13 2.10 -11.84
N ALA A 38 3.53 1.08 -11.08
CA ALA A 38 3.29 -0.31 -11.42
C ALA A 38 1.79 -0.68 -11.31
N GLU A 39 1.08 -0.15 -10.32
CA GLU A 39 -0.36 -0.38 -10.15
C GLU A 39 -1.20 0.33 -11.21
N GLU A 40 -0.83 1.55 -11.62
CA GLU A 40 -1.53 2.27 -12.69
C GLU A 40 -1.43 1.56 -14.04
N GLN A 41 -0.29 0.92 -14.34
CA GLN A 41 -0.10 0.13 -15.57
C GLN A 41 -0.92 -1.17 -15.60
N LYS A 42 -1.25 -1.74 -14.44
CA LYS A 42 -2.03 -2.99 -14.33
C LYS A 42 -3.54 -2.79 -14.55
N LYS A 43 -4.04 -1.55 -14.66
CA LYS A 43 -5.49 -1.29 -14.59
C LYS A 43 -6.25 -1.67 -15.86
N LYS A 44 -6.85 -2.86 -15.83
CA LYS A 44 -8.22 -3.14 -16.30
C LYS A 44 -9.05 -3.65 -15.11
N LYS A 45 -9.44 -2.75 -14.19
CA LYS A 45 -10.30 -3.13 -13.04
C LYS A 45 -11.76 -2.74 -13.32
N PRO A 46 -12.74 -3.55 -12.88
CA PRO A 46 -14.14 -3.20 -13.00
C PRO A 46 -14.47 -1.92 -12.23
N VAL A 47 -15.44 -1.13 -12.72
CA VAL A 47 -15.82 0.18 -12.14
C VAL A 47 -16.26 0.08 -10.67
N TRP A 48 -16.76 -1.08 -10.23
CA TRP A 48 -17.18 -1.31 -8.84
C TRP A 48 -16.03 -1.55 -7.85
N LEU A 49 -14.83 -1.89 -8.34
CA LEU A 49 -13.62 -2.03 -7.52
C LEU A 49 -12.91 -0.68 -7.49
N ARG A 50 -13.31 0.17 -6.54
CA ARG A 50 -12.64 1.44 -6.28
C ARG A 50 -11.47 1.25 -5.35
N GLU A 51 -10.37 1.89 -5.70
CA GLU A 51 -9.15 1.90 -4.91
C GLU A 51 -8.81 3.34 -4.56
N TYR A 52 -8.30 3.53 -3.35
CA TYR A 52 -8.01 4.86 -2.81
C TYR A 52 -6.59 4.90 -2.30
N TYR A 53 -5.81 5.88 -2.75
CA TYR A 53 -4.52 6.16 -2.13
C TYR A 53 -4.75 6.97 -0.86
N ILE A 54 -4.13 6.53 0.24
CA ILE A 54 -4.24 7.18 1.55
C ILE A 54 -2.88 7.65 2.05
N SER A 55 -2.88 8.58 3.00
CA SER A 55 -1.68 9.01 3.72
C SER A 55 -1.32 8.04 4.85
N GLU A 56 -0.07 8.11 5.32
CA GLU A 56 0.38 7.36 6.51
C GLU A 56 -0.43 7.75 7.75
N ASP A 57 -0.76 9.04 7.93
CA ASP A 57 -1.58 9.52 9.06
C ASP A 57 -2.97 8.85 9.09
N CYS A 58 -3.55 8.60 7.91
CA CYS A 58 -4.83 7.91 7.80
C CYS A 58 -4.70 6.44 8.22
N LEU A 59 -3.62 5.77 7.81
CA LEU A 59 -3.32 4.41 8.26
C LEU A 59 -3.13 4.38 9.79
N GLN A 60 -2.29 5.26 10.33
CA GLN A 60 -1.99 5.31 11.77
C GLN A 60 -3.26 5.49 12.60
N ALA A 61 -4.13 6.44 12.22
CA ALA A 61 -5.39 6.67 12.92
C ALA A 61 -6.33 5.44 12.92
N ASN A 62 -6.24 4.58 11.90
CA ASN A 62 -7.01 3.34 11.84
C ASN A 62 -6.37 2.19 12.63
N LEU A 63 -5.03 2.12 12.68
CA LEU A 63 -4.29 1.17 13.52
C LEU A 63 -4.51 1.46 15.01
N ASP A 64 -4.45 2.73 15.42
CA ASP A 64 -4.67 3.16 16.81
C ASP A 64 -6.08 2.81 17.31
N ARG A 65 -7.06 2.77 16.38
CA ARG A 65 -8.45 2.38 16.66
C ARG A 65 -8.69 0.87 16.55
N GLY A 66 -7.65 0.08 16.27
CA GLY A 66 -7.75 -1.38 16.10
C GLY A 66 -8.59 -1.81 14.89
N ARG A 67 -8.81 -0.93 13.91
CA ARG A 67 -9.65 -1.22 12.74
C ARG A 67 -8.95 -2.10 11.71
N PHE A 68 -7.64 -1.96 11.61
CA PHE A 68 -6.81 -2.75 10.74
C PHE A 68 -5.74 -3.48 11.56
N THR A 69 -5.35 -4.65 11.08
CA THR A 69 -4.32 -5.51 11.67
C THR A 69 -3.21 -5.72 10.66
N ASP A 70 -1.96 -5.60 11.12
CA ASP A 70 -0.78 -5.92 10.30
C ASP A 70 -0.73 -7.44 10.04
N VAL A 71 -0.83 -7.80 8.76
CA VAL A 71 -0.74 -9.19 8.28
C VAL A 71 0.48 -9.40 7.40
N SER A 72 1.40 -8.43 7.33
CA SER A 72 2.56 -8.44 6.44
C SER A 72 3.41 -9.70 6.61
N ARG A 73 3.54 -10.21 7.85
CA ARG A 73 4.32 -11.43 8.16
C ARG A 73 3.64 -12.73 7.73
N LYS A 74 2.33 -12.69 7.46
CA LYS A 74 1.55 -13.86 7.05
C LYS A 74 1.51 -14.03 5.53
N LEU A 75 2.00 -13.04 4.78
CA LEU A 75 1.93 -12.97 3.33
C LEU A 75 3.32 -12.88 2.73
N ASN A 76 3.54 -13.54 1.59
CA ASN A 76 4.77 -13.38 0.82
C ASN A 76 4.67 -12.15 -0.08
N TYR A 77 4.80 -10.96 0.51
CA TYR A 77 4.68 -9.68 -0.18
C TYR A 77 5.82 -8.72 0.18
N ASP A 78 6.36 -8.01 -0.81
CA ASP A 78 7.44 -7.03 -0.64
C ASP A 78 6.91 -5.64 -0.23
N GLY A 79 6.28 -5.60 0.95
CA GLY A 79 5.71 -4.38 1.53
C GLY A 79 4.82 -4.66 2.73
N ARG A 80 4.28 -3.59 3.33
CA ARG A 80 3.31 -3.70 4.41
C ARG A 80 1.90 -3.99 3.87
N ILE A 81 1.21 -4.95 4.47
CA ILE A 81 -0.20 -5.25 4.22
C ILE A 81 -0.94 -5.23 5.55
N PHE A 82 -2.04 -4.49 5.57
CA PHE A 82 -2.97 -4.40 6.69
C PHE A 82 -4.35 -4.85 6.22
N ALA A 83 -4.98 -5.75 6.96
CA ALA A 83 -6.33 -6.23 6.69
C ALA A 83 -7.31 -5.67 7.71
N LEU A 84 -8.57 -5.47 7.32
CA LEU A 84 -9.62 -5.06 8.25
C LEU A 84 -9.77 -6.11 9.36
N THR A 85 -9.66 -5.70 10.61
CA THR A 85 -9.63 -6.62 11.76
C THR A 85 -10.90 -7.47 11.88
N LYS A 86 -12.04 -6.97 11.38
CA LYS A 86 -13.32 -7.69 11.42
C LYS A 86 -13.42 -8.86 10.44
N ASP A 87 -12.56 -8.87 9.42
CA ASP A 87 -12.56 -9.87 8.35
C ASP A 87 -11.48 -10.95 8.58
N LEU A 88 -10.75 -10.88 9.70
CA LEU A 88 -9.73 -11.86 10.14
C LEU A 88 -10.30 -12.83 11.18
#